data_AF-W6JSZ6-F1
#
_entry.id   AF-W6JSZ6-F1
#
_cell.length_a   1.000
_cell.length_b   1.000
_cell.length_c   1.000
_cell.angle_alpha   90.00
_cell.angle_beta   90.00
_cell.angle_gamma   90.00
#
_symmetry.space_group_name_H-M   'P 1'
#
loop_
_entity.id
_entity.type
_entity.pdbx_description
1 polymer ?
#
loop_
_entity_poly.entity_id
_entity_poly.type
_entity_poly.pdbx_seq_one_letter_code
_entity_poly.pdbx_strand_id
1 'polypeptide(L)'
;MMTVKNNILLHNNHNRIGVFDNTVRGGIQVAGNDSPAIRLRNNTVGHNMALRNNDVKIAFVAKNNTIGGQGQCFGNDIAPTGSGNTAGGGLTGQCTNLD
;
A
#
# COMPACT_ATOMS: atom_id res chain seq x y z
N MET A 1 3.72 -16.63 6.40
CA MET A 1 3.68 -15.23 6.87
C MET A 1 5.07 -14.83 7.37
N MET A 2 5.70 -13.85 6.72
CA MET A 2 7.02 -13.32 7.11
C MET A 2 6.85 -12.12 8.05
N THR A 3 7.79 -11.90 8.98
CA THR A 3 7.83 -10.69 9.81
C THR A 3 8.94 -9.75 9.37
N VAL A 4 8.58 -8.53 8.99
CA VAL A 4 9.50 -7.41 8.79
C VAL A 4 9.50 -6.55 10.06
N LYS A 5 10.65 -6.50 10.75
CA LYS A 5 10.77 -5.77 12.03
C LYS A 5 10.72 -4.24 11.88
N ASN A 6 11.01 -3.73 10.69
CA ASN A 6 11.06 -2.30 10.38
C ASN A 6 10.07 -1.98 9.24
N ASN A 7 10.38 -1.00 8.39
CA ASN A 7 9.56 -0.57 7.27
C ASN A 7 9.83 -1.39 6.00
N ILE A 8 8.84 -1.43 5.11
CA ILE A 8 9.05 -1.75 3.69
C ILE A 8 8.99 -0.42 2.92
N LEU A 9 10.08 -0.08 2.22
CA LEU A 9 10.19 1.14 1.42
C LEU A 9 10.42 0.76 -0.04
N LEU A 10 9.49 1.14 -0.92
CA LEU A 10 9.52 0.82 -2.35
C LEU A 10 9.43 2.12 -3.14
N HIS A 11 10.58 2.54 -3.69
CA HIS A 11 10.73 3.80 -4.40
C HIS A 11 11.44 3.62 -5.74
N ASN A 12 11.07 4.42 -6.74
CA ASN A 12 11.73 4.48 -8.05
C ASN A 12 11.90 3.10 -8.72
N ASN A 13 10.93 2.21 -8.53
CA ASN A 13 10.92 0.91 -9.20
C ASN A 13 10.27 1.03 -10.58
N HIS A 14 10.81 0.30 -11.56
CA HIS A 14 10.29 0.22 -12.93
C HIS A 14 9.59 -1.11 -13.24
N ASN A 15 9.59 -2.03 -12.28
CA ASN A 15 9.04 -3.37 -12.40
C ASN A 15 7.76 -3.54 -11.59
N ARG A 16 7.08 -4.67 -11.77
CA ARG A 16 5.91 -5.03 -10.96
C ARG A 16 6.29 -5.13 -9.48
N ILE A 17 5.47 -4.57 -8.61
CA ILE A 17 5.66 -4.57 -7.17
C ILE A 17 4.58 -5.43 -6.52
N GLY A 18 5.00 -6.33 -5.64
CA GLY A 18 4.12 -7.19 -4.86
C GLY A 18 4.54 -7.27 -3.41
N VAL A 19 3.63 -6.94 -2.49
CA VAL A 19 3.82 -7.11 -1.04
C VAL A 19 2.65 -7.92 -0.51
N PHE A 20 2.89 -9.17 -0.14
CA PHE A 20 1.85 -10.16 0.17
C PHE A 20 2.13 -10.92 1.46
N ASP A 21 1.10 -11.06 2.30
CA ASP A 21 1.09 -11.99 3.45
C ASP A 21 2.23 -11.74 4.48
N ASN A 22 2.50 -10.46 4.75
CA ASN A 22 3.52 -10.02 5.71
C ASN A 22 2.94 -9.38 6.96
N THR A 23 3.64 -9.55 8.08
CA THR A 23 3.53 -8.69 9.26
C THR A 23 4.68 -7.69 9.24
N VAL A 24 4.38 -6.40 9.08
CA VAL A 24 5.35 -5.31 9.06
C VAL A 24 5.17 -4.51 10.34
N ARG A 25 6.12 -4.55 11.26
CA ARG A 25 6.02 -3.80 12.54
C ARG A 25 6.10 -2.29 12.32
N GLY A 26 6.84 -1.86 11.30
CA GLY A 26 6.87 -0.48 10.84
C GLY A 26 5.67 -0.13 9.95
N GLY A 27 5.92 0.75 8.98
CA GLY A 27 4.99 1.11 7.91
C GLY A 27 5.38 0.49 6.57
N ILE A 28 4.46 0.62 5.61
CA ILE A 28 4.75 0.35 4.19
C ILE A 28 4.64 1.67 3.44
N GLN A 29 5.70 2.04 2.72
CA GLN A 29 5.71 3.21 1.85
C GLN A 29 6.02 2.76 0.42
N VAL A 30 5.08 3.06 -0.49
CA VAL A 30 5.24 2.84 -1.93
C VAL A 30 5.08 4.18 -2.61
N ALA A 31 6.18 4.77 -3.08
CA ALA A 31 6.13 6.10 -3.64
C ALA A 31 7.08 6.36 -4.81
N GLY A 32 6.62 7.14 -5.79
CA GLY A 32 7.45 7.53 -6.93
C GLY A 32 7.83 6.37 -7.84
N ASN A 33 6.99 5.35 -7.97
CA ASN A 33 7.27 4.21 -8.84
C ASN A 33 6.62 4.43 -10.22
N ASP A 34 7.33 4.02 -11.28
CA ASP A 34 6.79 3.87 -12.63
C ASP A 34 6.61 2.37 -12.90
N SER A 35 5.47 1.81 -12.52
CA SER A 35 5.29 0.36 -12.47
C SER A 35 4.17 -0.11 -13.38
N PRO A 36 4.32 -1.25 -14.08
CA PRO A 36 3.18 -1.88 -14.73
C PRO A 36 2.07 -2.23 -13.73
N ALA A 37 2.42 -2.67 -12.51
CA ALA A 37 1.43 -3.02 -11.50
C ALA A 37 2.01 -3.02 -10.09
N ILE A 38 1.23 -2.48 -9.15
CA ILE A 38 1.54 -2.45 -7.72
C ILE A 38 0.42 -3.16 -6.96
N ARG A 39 0.79 -4.14 -6.13
CA ARG A 39 -0.19 -4.94 -5.39
C ARG A 39 0.24 -5.13 -3.93
N LEU A 40 -0.59 -4.65 -3.01
CA LEU A 40 -0.43 -4.85 -1.57
C LEU A 40 -1.62 -5.67 -1.08
N ARG A 41 -1.40 -6.92 -0.65
CA ARG A 41 -2.48 -7.78 -0.19
C ARG A 41 -2.18 -8.51 1.12
N ASN A 42 -3.20 -8.65 1.96
CA ASN A 42 -3.15 -9.47 3.16
C ASN A 42 -1.98 -9.11 4.11
N ASN A 43 -1.59 -7.83 4.17
CA ASN A 43 -0.52 -7.41 5.08
C ASN A 43 -1.10 -6.89 6.40
N THR A 44 -0.42 -7.17 7.50
CA THR A 44 -0.62 -6.49 8.77
C THR A 44 0.50 -5.47 8.94
N VAL A 45 0.16 -4.18 9.00
CA VAL A 45 1.10 -3.06 9.09
C VAL A 45 0.91 -2.38 10.44
N GLY A 46 1.97 -2.30 11.25
CA GLY A 46 1.90 -1.76 12.60
C GLY A 46 1.70 -0.24 12.63
N HIS A 47 2.24 0.47 11.64
CA HIS A 47 2.12 1.92 11.50
C HIS A 47 1.29 2.26 10.25
N ASN A 48 1.70 3.29 9.49
CA ASN A 48 0.98 3.78 8.33
C ASN A 48 1.27 2.94 7.08
N MET A 49 0.30 2.93 6.16
CA MET A 49 0.49 2.53 4.77
C MET A 49 0.35 3.78 3.89
N ALA A 50 1.42 4.15 3.18
CA ALA A 50 1.48 5.34 2.34
C ALA A 50 1.74 4.96 0.88
N LEU A 51 0.77 5.25 0.01
CA LEU A 51 0.81 5.02 -1.44
C LEU A 51 0.80 6.38 -2.15
N ARG A 52 1.97 6.88 -2.57
CA ARG A 52 2.09 8.27 -3.03
C ARG A 52 2.78 8.44 -4.38
N ASN A 53 2.22 9.25 -5.26
CA ASN A 53 2.88 9.68 -6.50
C ASN A 53 3.41 8.52 -7.35
N ASN A 54 2.64 7.44 -7.48
CA ASN A 54 3.00 6.33 -8.36
C ASN A 54 2.34 6.52 -9.73
N ASP A 55 3.07 6.19 -10.78
CA ASP A 55 2.61 6.01 -12.16
C ASP A 55 2.41 4.51 -12.39
N VAL A 56 1.16 4.05 -12.43
CA VAL A 56 0.77 2.64 -12.49
C VAL A 56 -0.03 2.36 -13.74
N LYS A 57 0.60 1.69 -14.70
CA LYS A 57 0.06 1.56 -16.07
C LYS A 57 -1.12 0.58 -16.22
N ILE A 58 -1.20 -0.46 -15.38
CA ILE A 58 -2.17 -1.55 -15.56
C ILE A 58 -3.03 -1.77 -14.33
N ALA A 59 -2.42 -1.94 -13.15
CA ALA A 59 -3.18 -2.34 -11.98
C ALA A 59 -2.54 -1.85 -10.68
N PHE A 60 -3.29 -1.04 -9.95
CA PHE A 60 -2.99 -0.66 -8.58
C PHE A 60 -4.02 -1.29 -7.65
N VAL A 61 -3.60 -2.26 -6.83
CA VAL A 61 -4.47 -2.98 -5.90
C VAL A 61 -3.96 -2.90 -4.48
N ALA A 62 -4.81 -2.46 -3.56
CA ALA A 62 -4.63 -2.57 -2.12
C ALA A 62 -5.85 -3.30 -1.53
N LYS A 63 -5.66 -4.52 -1.03
CA LYS A 63 -6.76 -5.39 -0.60
C LYS A 63 -6.43 -6.12 0.70
N ASN A 64 -7.39 -6.24 1.61
CA ASN A 64 -7.27 -7.02 2.84
C ASN A 64 -6.07 -6.65 3.72
N ASN A 65 -5.66 -5.37 3.75
CA ASN A 65 -4.57 -4.94 4.63
C ASN A 65 -5.12 -4.44 5.96
N THR A 66 -4.54 -4.87 7.07
CA THR A 66 -4.82 -4.33 8.41
C THR A 66 -3.73 -3.34 8.77
N ILE A 67 -4.07 -2.07 8.94
CA ILE A 67 -3.15 -0.96 9.13
C ILE A 67 -3.39 -0.39 10.54
N GLY A 68 -2.39 -0.43 11.41
CA GLY A 68 -2.50 0.10 12.77
C GLY A 68 -2.62 1.62 12.78
N GLY A 69 -1.95 2.30 11.85
CA GLY A 69 -2.05 3.74 11.63
C GLY A 69 -3.06 4.12 10.54
N GLN A 70 -2.69 5.10 9.73
CA GLN A 70 -3.48 5.61 8.61
C GLN A 70 -3.14 4.89 7.31
N GLY A 71 -4.15 4.67 6.46
CA GLY A 71 -3.97 4.32 5.05
C GLY A 71 -4.13 5.56 4.17
N GLN A 72 -3.07 5.97 3.48
CA GLN A 72 -3.02 7.23 2.74
C GLN A 72 -2.66 6.97 1.28
N CYS A 73 -3.54 7.39 0.36
CA CYS A 73 -3.29 7.30 -1.08
C CYS A 73 -3.41 8.69 -1.71
N PHE A 74 -2.31 9.24 -2.23
CA PHE A 74 -2.32 10.59 -2.80
C PHE A 74 -1.42 10.69 -4.03
N GLY A 75 -1.89 11.44 -5.04
CA GLY A 75 -1.10 11.77 -6.23
C GLY A 75 -0.75 10.58 -7.12
N ASN A 76 -1.39 9.42 -6.94
CA ASN A 76 -1.21 8.30 -7.87
C ASN A 76 -2.03 8.59 -9.13
N ASP A 77 -1.48 8.27 -10.30
CA ASP A 77 -2.12 8.44 -11.60
C ASP A 77 -3.45 7.67 -11.70
N ILE A 78 -3.46 6.46 -11.16
CA ILE A 78 -4.62 5.59 -11.00
C ILE A 78 -4.85 5.38 -9.50
N ALA A 79 -6.07 5.61 -9.06
CA ALA A 79 -6.47 5.30 -7.69
C ALA A 79 -6.35 3.79 -7.42
N PRO A 80 -5.79 3.36 -6.28
CA PRO A 80 -5.78 1.96 -5.93
C PRO A 80 -7.21 1.44 -5.79
N THR A 81 -7.39 0.18 -6.17
CA THR A 81 -8.65 -0.56 -6.09
C THR A 81 -8.53 -1.70 -5.08
N GLY A 82 -9.67 -2.22 -4.62
CA GLY A 82 -9.73 -3.32 -3.67
C GLY A 82 -10.80 -3.10 -2.61
N SER A 83 -10.74 -3.90 -1.56
CA SER A 83 -11.66 -3.84 -0.41
C SER A 83 -11.06 -4.58 0.78
N GLY A 84 -11.71 -4.49 1.95
CA GLY A 84 -11.32 -5.20 3.16
C GLY A 84 -10.10 -4.61 3.85
N ASN A 85 -9.72 -3.36 3.56
CA ASN A 85 -8.60 -2.72 4.25
C ASN A 85 -9.11 -2.02 5.50
N THR A 86 -8.48 -2.28 6.64
CA THR A 86 -8.78 -1.55 7.88
C THR A 86 -7.62 -0.64 8.22
N ALA A 87 -7.92 0.56 8.74
CA ALA A 87 -6.93 1.50 9.21
C ALA A 87 -7.37 2.12 10.52
N GLY A 88 -6.58 1.96 11.59
CA GLY A 88 -6.89 2.51 12.91
C GLY A 88 -7.03 4.04 12.91
N GLY A 89 -6.30 4.72 12.03
CA GLY A 89 -6.43 6.16 11.79
C GLY A 89 -7.30 6.55 10.60
N GLY A 90 -7.98 5.58 9.97
CA GLY A 90 -8.81 5.78 8.78
C GLY A 90 -8.07 5.68 7.45
N LEU A 91 -8.87 5.52 6.38
CA LEU A 91 -8.43 5.55 4.99
C LEU A 91 -8.69 6.94 4.40
N THR A 92 -7.73 7.47 3.66
CA THR A 92 -7.79 8.86 3.16
C THR A 92 -7.32 8.99 1.70
N GLY A 93 -7.77 10.07 1.06
CA GLY A 93 -7.45 10.36 -0.33
C GLY A 93 -8.06 9.32 -1.27
N GLN A 94 -7.27 8.83 -2.21
CA GLN A 94 -7.70 7.79 -3.14
C GLN A 94 -7.94 6.43 -2.46
N CYS A 95 -7.60 6.27 -1.17
CA CYS A 95 -7.85 5.04 -0.41
C CYS A 95 -9.27 5.00 0.20
N THR A 96 -10.03 6.10 0.17
CA THR A 96 -11.21 6.28 1.06
C THR A 96 -12.30 5.21 0.88
N ASN A 97 -12.40 4.60 -0.31
CA ASN A 97 -13.41 3.58 -0.64
C ASN A 97 -12.82 2.16 -0.67
N LEU A 98 -11.77 1.89 0.11
CA LEU A 98 -11.06 0.60 0.13
C LEU A 98 -11.28 -0.20 1.42
N ASP A 99 -12.24 0.20 2.25
CA ASP A 99 -12.60 -0.49 3.48
C ASP A 99 -13.14 -1.92 3.26
#